data_AF-A0A5E4MAB4-F1
#
_entry.id   AF-A0A5E4MAB4-F1
#
_cell.length_a   1.000
_cell.length_b   1.000
_cell.length_c   1.000
_cell.angle_alpha   90.00
_cell.angle_beta   90.00
_cell.angle_gamma   90.00
#
_symmetry.space_group_name_H-M   'P 1'
#
loop_
_entity.id
_entity.type
_entity.pdbx_description
1 polymer ?
#
loop_
_entity_poly.entity_id
_entity_poly.type
_entity_poly.pdbx_seq_one_letter_code
_entity_poly.pdbx_strand_id
1 'polypeptide(L)'
;MSVVKFKLIKGFGCAGQLSKVPISQTFLKRFASTKNEIQETVIVTATVENVLSDKEVEKICNKSRLNSGHRNLVNGRLPYDHPVHRFHNTVKFKRRMYGRYGDASNIHPGLAWPTVEELNDIREYESVAYPLTIQEMQHNAIKRLQCEQQEIQMRQQKIDNNMKKLNSWINEVKEKSEKKIYEAQKSKEKRENLIEEVKKHFGYKIDPKDERFKEMLAKREKEEKKKVREEKKKIREEKLVNYLKNNE
;
A
#
# COMPACT_ATOMS: atom_id res chain seq x y z
N MET A 1 -4.38 -5.29 -5.72
CA MET A 1 -4.81 -4.13 -4.92
C MET A 1 -4.19 -2.89 -5.51
N SER A 2 -5.03 -1.92 -5.88
CA SER A 2 -4.67 -0.74 -6.68
C SER A 2 -3.73 0.20 -5.92
N VAL A 3 -2.64 0.59 -6.58
CA VAL A 3 -1.66 1.56 -6.07
C VAL A 3 -2.17 2.97 -6.37
N VAL A 4 -2.68 3.65 -5.35
CA VAL A 4 -3.17 5.03 -5.46
C VAL A 4 -1.97 5.99 -5.39
N LYS A 5 -1.63 6.61 -6.52
CA LYS A 5 -0.67 7.71 -6.62
C LYS A 5 -1.29 9.00 -6.07
N PHE A 6 -0.77 9.51 -4.97
CA PHE A 6 -1.07 10.87 -4.50
C PHE A 6 -0.32 11.90 -5.36
N LYS A 7 -1.07 12.75 -6.05
CA LYS A 7 -0.56 13.85 -6.86
C LYS A 7 -0.55 15.11 -6.00
N LEU A 8 0.65 15.63 -5.67
CA LEU A 8 0.83 16.94 -5.06
C LEU A 8 0.22 18.02 -5.97
N ILE A 9 -0.69 18.82 -5.44
CA ILE A 9 -1.20 20.03 -6.11
C ILE A 9 -0.51 21.23 -5.48
N LYS A 10 0.25 21.95 -6.30
CA LYS A 10 0.94 23.21 -5.98
C LYS A 10 -0.08 24.32 -5.71
N GLY A 11 0.26 25.18 -4.77
CA GLY A 11 -0.54 26.32 -4.35
C GLY A 11 -0.80 27.34 -5.47
N PHE A 12 -1.98 27.96 -5.38
CA PHE A 12 -2.33 29.21 -6.04
C PHE A 12 -2.69 30.20 -4.94
N GLY A 13 -1.83 31.20 -4.74
CA GLY A 13 -2.12 32.37 -3.93
C GLY A 13 -2.90 33.37 -4.78
N CYS A 14 -4.08 33.77 -4.32
CA CYS A 14 -4.78 34.93 -4.84
C CYS A 14 -4.79 36.00 -3.74
N ALA A 15 -3.86 36.96 -3.87
CA ALA A 15 -3.98 38.25 -3.23
C ALA A 15 -5.01 39.08 -4.01
N GLY A 16 -6.04 39.60 -3.33
CA GLY A 16 -7.13 40.36 -3.94
C GLY A 16 -7.83 41.24 -2.91
N GLN A 17 -7.25 42.41 -2.74
CA GLN A 17 -7.60 43.60 -1.95
C GLN A 17 -9.09 43.79 -1.59
N LEU A 18 -9.36 43.92 -0.28
CA LEU A 18 -10.56 44.56 0.26
C LEU A 18 -10.40 46.08 0.17
N SER A 19 -11.14 46.73 -0.72
CA SER A 19 -11.26 48.19 -0.73
C SER A 19 -12.12 48.65 0.44
N LYS A 20 -11.50 49.32 1.40
CA LYS A 20 -12.19 50.09 2.44
C LYS A 20 -12.72 51.36 1.79
N VAL A 21 -14.04 51.51 1.70
CA VAL A 21 -14.64 52.80 1.32
C VAL A 21 -14.75 53.65 2.60
N PRO A 22 -14.14 54.84 2.65
CA PRO A 22 -14.26 55.74 3.80
C PRO A 22 -15.64 56.40 3.78
N ILE A 23 -16.37 56.30 4.89
CA ILE A 23 -17.58 57.08 5.12
C ILE A 23 -17.11 58.50 5.45
N SER A 24 -17.11 59.37 4.43
CA SER A 24 -16.81 60.78 4.58
C SER A 24 -17.91 61.47 5.39
N GLN A 25 -17.53 62.01 6.55
CA GLN A 25 -18.26 63.08 7.21
C GLN A 25 -18.07 64.38 6.40
N THR A 26 -19.17 64.97 5.92
CA THR A 26 -19.28 66.40 5.62
C THR A 26 -20.69 66.83 6.03
N PHE A 27 -20.83 67.36 7.25
CA PHE A 27 -20.89 68.78 7.58
C PHE A 27 -22.00 69.55 6.85
N LEU A 28 -22.96 69.99 7.65
CA LEU A 28 -24.07 70.88 7.33
C LEU A 28 -23.60 72.19 6.67
N LYS A 29 -24.35 72.65 5.67
CA LYS A 29 -24.62 74.08 5.51
C LYS A 29 -26.02 74.29 4.92
N ARG A 30 -26.88 74.91 5.72
CA ARG A 30 -28.16 75.51 5.34
C ARG A 30 -27.90 76.64 4.32
N PHE A 31 -28.83 76.87 3.40
CA PHE A 31 -29.41 78.20 3.15
C PHE A 31 -30.79 78.06 2.50
N ALA A 32 -31.67 78.99 2.86
CA ALA A 32 -33.11 78.99 2.65
C ALA A 32 -33.52 79.61 1.31
N SER A 33 -34.76 79.32 0.88
CA SER A 33 -35.54 80.27 0.07
C SER A 33 -37.06 80.12 0.34
N THR A 34 -37.52 81.06 1.15
CA THR A 34 -38.79 81.82 1.16
C THR A 34 -40.07 81.34 0.44
N LYS A 35 -41.16 81.45 1.23
CA LYS A 35 -42.58 81.76 0.93
C LYS A 35 -43.39 80.64 0.29
N ASN A 36 -44.64 80.37 0.64
CA ASN A 36 -45.58 80.79 1.67
C ASN A 36 -46.79 79.87 1.44
N GLU A 37 -47.36 79.25 2.47
CA GLU A 37 -48.81 79.16 2.63
C GLU A 37 -49.11 78.51 3.98
N ILE A 38 -49.71 79.30 4.85
CA ILE A 38 -50.33 78.86 6.08
C ILE A 38 -51.60 78.12 5.66
N GLN A 39 -51.57 76.80 5.74
CA GLN A 39 -52.79 76.04 5.97
C GLN A 39 -52.78 75.67 7.44
N GLU A 40 -53.66 76.31 8.21
CA GLU A 40 -54.04 75.86 9.54
C GLU A 40 -54.65 74.46 9.41
N THR A 41 -53.80 73.44 9.47
CA THR A 41 -54.24 72.09 9.79
C THR A 41 -54.15 71.95 11.29
N VAL A 42 -55.33 72.01 11.89
CA VAL A 42 -55.72 71.56 13.23
C VAL A 42 -54.58 70.82 13.93
N ILE A 43 -53.99 71.47 14.93
CA ILE A 43 -53.15 70.82 15.93
C ILE A 43 -54.08 69.87 16.69
N VAL A 44 -54.20 68.65 16.17
CA VAL A 44 -54.74 67.52 16.92
C VAL A 44 -53.72 67.29 18.02
N THR A 45 -54.12 67.72 19.21
CA THR A 45 -53.45 67.48 20.49
C THR A 45 -52.79 66.11 20.48
N ALA A 46 -51.45 66.13 20.45
CA ALA A 46 -50.61 64.97 20.53
C ALA A 46 -50.94 64.22 21.82
N THR A 47 -51.74 63.15 21.68
CA THR A 47 -51.91 62.15 22.72
C THR A 47 -50.55 61.49 22.91
N VAL A 48 -50.02 61.72 24.09
CA VAL A 48 -48.89 61.03 24.69
C VAL A 48 -48.98 59.52 24.41
N GLU A 49 -47.83 58.96 23.99
CA GLU A 49 -47.42 57.55 24.08
C GLU A 49 -47.98 56.52 23.08
N ASN A 50 -47.32 56.45 21.93
CA ASN A 50 -46.95 55.16 21.31
C ASN A 50 -45.54 55.30 20.71
N VAL A 51 -44.54 55.65 21.54
CA VAL A 51 -43.15 55.50 21.13
C VAL A 51 -42.90 54.00 21.09
N LEU A 52 -43.01 53.41 19.90
CA LEU A 52 -42.69 52.01 19.67
C LEU A 52 -41.30 51.75 20.22
N SER A 53 -41.15 50.66 20.97
CA SER A 53 -39.84 50.26 21.50
C SER A 53 -38.87 50.04 20.34
N ASP A 54 -37.59 50.33 20.51
CA ASP A 54 -36.56 50.07 19.49
C ASP A 54 -36.64 48.65 18.93
N LYS A 55 -37.02 47.68 19.77
CA LYS A 55 -37.23 46.27 19.39
C LYS A 55 -38.42 46.08 18.44
N GLU A 56 -39.46 46.89 18.58
CA GLU A 56 -40.66 46.86 17.73
C GLU A 56 -40.37 47.52 16.38
N VAL A 57 -39.62 48.63 16.39
CA VAL A 57 -39.11 49.26 15.16
C VAL A 57 -38.21 48.29 14.40
N GLU A 58 -37.28 47.60 15.07
CA GLU A 58 -36.42 46.57 14.46
C GLU A 58 -37.21 45.38 13.87
N LYS A 59 -38.36 45.05 14.43
CA LYS A 59 -39.26 44.01 13.90
C LYS A 59 -39.95 44.49 12.62
N ILE A 60 -40.47 45.71 12.60
CA ILE A 60 -41.12 46.31 11.42
C ILE A 60 -40.11 46.50 10.28
N CYS A 61 -38.89 46.95 10.59
CA CYS A 61 -37.83 47.13 9.60
C CYS A 61 -37.23 45.79 9.09
N ASN A 62 -37.58 44.66 9.70
CA ASN A 62 -37.03 43.36 9.29
C ASN A 62 -37.66 42.85 7.99
N LYS A 63 -36.98 43.06 6.86
CA LYS A 63 -37.39 42.56 5.53
C LYS A 63 -36.85 41.16 5.20
N SER A 64 -36.03 40.56 6.07
CA SER A 64 -35.29 39.33 5.75
C SER A 64 -36.19 38.10 5.58
N ARG A 65 -37.42 38.11 6.12
CA ARG A 65 -38.33 36.95 6.19
C ARG A 65 -37.72 35.71 6.89
N LEU A 66 -36.55 35.85 7.52
CA LEU A 66 -35.91 34.78 8.28
C LEU A 66 -36.58 34.63 9.65
N ASN A 67 -36.62 33.39 10.14
CA ASN A 67 -36.94 33.13 11.53
C ASN A 67 -35.92 33.84 12.44
N SER A 68 -36.36 34.26 13.64
CA SER A 68 -35.53 34.98 14.62
C SER A 68 -34.20 34.27 14.89
N GLY A 69 -34.23 32.94 15.08
CA GLY A 69 -33.01 32.17 15.32
C GLY A 69 -32.05 32.07 14.12
N HIS A 70 -32.59 31.98 12.90
CA HIS A 70 -31.77 32.03 11.68
C HIS A 70 -31.17 33.41 11.46
N ARG A 71 -31.92 34.48 11.78
CA ARG A 71 -31.42 35.85 11.73
C ARG A 71 -30.31 36.07 12.76
N ASN A 72 -30.46 35.55 13.98
CA ASN A 72 -29.42 35.61 15.00
C ASN A 72 -28.14 34.90 14.54
N LEU A 73 -28.27 33.73 13.91
CA LEU A 73 -27.13 32.99 13.36
C LEU A 73 -26.36 33.81 12.30
N VAL A 74 -27.07 34.47 11.37
CA VAL A 74 -26.46 35.35 10.36
C VAL A 74 -25.73 36.51 11.01
N ASN A 75 -26.26 37.04 12.11
CA ASN A 75 -25.69 38.16 12.84
C ASN A 75 -24.66 37.74 13.90
N GLY A 76 -24.26 36.46 13.95
CA GLY A 76 -23.30 35.96 14.94
C GLY A 76 -23.79 36.02 16.40
N ARG A 77 -25.12 36.08 16.60
CA ARG A 77 -25.77 36.07 17.92
C ARG A 77 -26.32 34.69 18.24
N LEU A 78 -26.60 34.44 19.53
CA LEU A 78 -27.14 33.18 19.99
C LEU A 78 -28.49 32.87 19.28
N PRO A 79 -28.63 31.71 18.60
CA PRO A 79 -29.82 31.43 17.79
C PRO A 79 -31.09 31.20 18.60
N TYR A 80 -31.00 30.49 19.72
CA TYR A 80 -32.15 30.11 20.54
C TYR A 80 -31.83 30.39 22.01
N ASP A 81 -32.82 30.90 22.72
CA ASP A 81 -32.72 31.18 24.16
C ASP A 81 -32.97 29.89 24.98
N HIS A 82 -33.91 29.07 24.53
CA HIS A 82 -34.24 27.77 25.13
C HIS A 82 -34.00 26.61 24.14
N PRO A 83 -33.75 25.39 24.63
CA PRO A 83 -33.54 24.23 23.76
C PRO A 83 -34.82 23.81 23.04
N VAL A 84 -34.95 24.21 21.78
CA VAL A 84 -36.09 23.85 20.90
C VAL A 84 -36.10 22.35 20.51
N HIS A 85 -34.93 21.75 20.27
CA HIS A 85 -34.81 20.36 19.84
C HIS A 85 -34.06 19.51 20.86
N ARG A 86 -34.34 18.20 20.88
CA ARG A 86 -33.69 17.24 21.80
C ARG A 86 -32.17 17.31 21.77
N PHE A 87 -31.57 17.50 20.59
CA PHE A 87 -30.11 17.56 20.47
C PHE A 87 -29.50 18.83 21.09
N HIS A 88 -30.28 19.90 21.31
CA HIS A 88 -29.80 21.09 22.03
C HIS A 88 -29.43 20.78 23.49
N ASN A 89 -30.05 19.74 24.06
CA ASN A 89 -29.76 19.30 25.42
C ASN A 89 -28.47 18.48 25.52
N THR A 90 -27.91 18.02 24.40
CA THR A 90 -26.67 17.22 24.41
C THR A 90 -25.46 18.04 24.83
N VAL A 91 -24.52 17.40 25.54
CA VAL A 91 -23.24 18.00 25.92
C VAL A 91 -22.49 18.52 24.69
N LYS A 92 -22.49 17.75 23.59
CA LYS A 92 -21.87 18.13 22.31
C LYS A 92 -22.40 19.45 21.76
N PHE A 93 -23.72 19.65 21.76
CA PHE A 93 -24.32 20.89 21.27
C PHE A 93 -23.95 22.07 22.16
N LYS A 94 -24.01 21.89 23.48
CA LYS A 94 -23.63 22.92 24.44
C LYS A 94 -22.16 23.33 24.30
N ARG A 95 -21.24 22.37 24.23
CA ARG A 95 -19.81 22.61 23.93
C ARG A 95 -19.63 23.43 22.64
N ARG A 96 -20.39 23.11 21.59
CA ARG A 96 -20.36 23.84 20.31
C ARG A 96 -20.91 25.27 20.40
N MET A 97 -21.96 25.51 21.20
CA MET A 97 -22.52 26.85 21.40
C MET A 97 -21.55 27.73 22.18
N TYR A 98 -20.96 27.20 23.26
CA TYR A 98 -19.94 27.90 24.02
C TYR A 98 -18.71 28.22 23.16
N GLY A 99 -18.24 27.27 22.34
CA GLY A 99 -17.11 27.52 21.44
C GLY A 99 -17.36 28.58 20.35
N ARG A 100 -18.63 28.83 19.97
CA ARG A 100 -18.98 29.85 18.95
C ARG A 100 -19.31 31.21 19.54
N TYR A 101 -20.07 31.24 20.63
CA TYR A 101 -20.63 32.46 21.20
C TYR A 101 -20.04 32.82 22.57
N GLY A 102 -19.19 31.97 23.14
CA GLY A 102 -18.55 32.18 24.43
C GLY A 102 -19.57 32.28 25.57
N ASP A 103 -19.33 33.23 26.46
CA ASP A 103 -20.14 33.45 27.66
C ASP A 103 -21.57 33.91 27.35
N ALA A 104 -21.80 34.51 26.18
CA ALA A 104 -23.15 34.89 25.72
C ALA A 104 -24.10 33.69 25.57
N SER A 105 -23.57 32.46 25.53
CA SER A 105 -24.37 31.24 25.51
C SER A 105 -24.86 30.78 26.89
N ASN A 106 -24.40 31.39 27.98
CA ASN A 106 -24.73 31.03 29.37
C ASN A 106 -24.44 29.56 29.71
N ILE A 107 -23.39 28.97 29.11
CA ILE A 107 -22.97 27.59 29.36
C ILE A 107 -21.74 27.60 30.23
N HIS A 108 -21.73 26.77 31.28
CA HIS A 108 -20.58 26.65 32.16
C HIS A 108 -19.34 26.11 31.41
N PRO A 109 -18.19 26.79 31.44
CA PRO A 109 -16.99 26.39 30.70
C PRO A 109 -16.44 25.02 31.12
N GLY A 110 -16.63 24.62 32.38
CA GLY A 110 -16.22 23.30 32.88
C GLY A 110 -16.86 22.14 32.11
N LEU A 111 -17.99 22.35 31.45
CA LEU A 111 -18.61 21.34 30.58
C LEU A 111 -17.74 20.98 29.37
N ALA A 112 -16.79 21.84 28.98
CA ALA A 112 -15.87 21.58 27.87
C ALA A 112 -14.89 20.45 28.16
N TRP A 113 -14.57 20.23 29.44
CA TRP A 113 -13.71 19.15 29.87
C TRP A 113 -14.49 17.84 30.00
N PRO A 114 -13.82 16.69 29.79
CA PRO A 114 -14.41 15.39 30.00
C PRO A 114 -14.70 15.14 31.49
N THR A 115 -15.65 14.25 31.76
CA THR A 115 -15.90 13.75 33.11
C THR A 115 -14.83 12.73 33.53
N VAL A 116 -14.79 12.39 34.81
CA VAL A 116 -13.86 11.37 35.33
C VAL A 116 -14.10 10.01 34.68
N GLU A 117 -15.35 9.66 34.42
CA GLU A 117 -15.74 8.43 33.70
C GLU A 117 -15.23 8.47 32.25
N GLU A 118 -15.50 9.55 31.51
CA GLU A 118 -15.01 9.74 30.14
C GLU A 118 -13.46 9.69 30.08
N LEU A 119 -12.77 10.21 31.10
CA LEU A 119 -11.30 10.14 31.18
C LEU A 119 -10.78 8.72 31.39
N ASN A 120 -11.49 7.90 32.16
CA ASN A 120 -11.13 6.50 32.33
C ASN A 120 -11.34 5.73 31.03
N ASP A 121 -12.45 5.94 30.33
CA ASP A 121 -12.71 5.33 29.01
C ASP A 121 -11.63 5.71 27.98
N ILE A 122 -11.22 6.99 27.96
CA ILE A 122 -10.15 7.46 27.07
C ILE A 122 -8.82 6.76 27.40
N ARG A 123 -8.49 6.62 28.70
CA ARG A 123 -7.26 5.96 29.15
C ARG A 123 -7.26 4.47 28.78
N GLU A 124 -8.39 3.80 28.99
CA GLU A 124 -8.56 2.39 28.61
C GLU A 124 -8.41 2.22 27.10
N TYR A 125 -9.10 3.05 26.31
CA TYR A 125 -8.97 3.03 24.85
C TYR A 125 -7.53 3.23 24.39
N GLU A 126 -6.82 4.21 24.95
CA GLU A 126 -5.42 4.48 24.61
C GLU A 126 -4.53 3.27 24.96
N SER A 127 -4.72 2.67 26.13
CA SER A 127 -3.94 1.50 26.56
C SER A 127 -4.17 0.27 25.67
N VAL A 128 -5.39 0.08 25.17
CA VAL A 128 -5.76 -1.07 24.33
C VAL A 128 -5.37 -0.84 22.87
N ALA A 129 -5.64 0.35 22.34
CA ALA A 129 -5.37 0.68 20.94
C ALA A 129 -3.87 0.92 20.69
N TYR A 130 -3.18 1.54 21.66
CA TYR A 130 -1.79 1.97 21.55
C TYR A 130 -0.98 1.50 22.77
N PRO A 131 -0.74 0.18 22.92
CA PRO A 131 -0.11 -0.38 24.10
C PRO A 131 1.38 -0.06 24.23
N LEU A 132 2.05 0.31 23.14
CA LEU A 132 3.50 0.51 23.11
C LEU A 132 3.86 1.99 23.22
N THR A 133 4.89 2.27 24.00
CA THR A 133 5.50 3.60 24.04
C THR A 133 6.29 3.85 22.74
N ILE A 134 6.43 5.13 22.34
CA ILE A 134 7.20 5.53 21.17
C ILE A 134 8.63 4.94 21.17
N GLN A 135 9.28 4.91 22.34
CA GLN A 135 10.63 4.33 22.50
C GLN A 135 10.65 2.82 22.21
N GLU A 136 9.64 2.08 22.68
CA GLU A 136 9.50 0.65 22.44
C GLU A 136 9.22 0.36 20.96
N MET A 137 8.39 1.18 20.32
CA MET A 137 8.16 1.10 18.88
C MET A 137 9.44 1.30 18.08
N GLN A 138 10.27 2.28 18.47
CA GLN A 138 11.58 2.51 17.86
C GLN A 138 12.51 1.31 18.05
N HIS A 139 12.59 0.76 19.26
CA HIS A 139 13.39 -0.43 19.54
C HIS A 139 12.94 -1.63 18.69
N ASN A 140 11.65 -1.86 18.60
CA ASN A 140 11.07 -2.93 17.77
C ASN A 140 11.39 -2.73 16.28
N ALA A 141 11.35 -1.50 15.78
CA ALA A 141 11.71 -1.19 14.40
C ALA A 141 13.20 -1.47 14.13
N ILE A 142 14.09 -1.05 15.04
CA ILE A 142 15.53 -1.32 14.95
C ILE A 142 15.79 -2.82 14.95
N LYS A 143 15.15 -3.56 15.85
CA LYS A 143 15.29 -5.02 15.95
C LYS A 143 14.86 -5.73 14.67
N ARG A 144 13.74 -5.32 14.06
CA ARG A 144 13.28 -5.86 12.76
C ARG A 144 14.32 -5.64 11.67
N LEU A 145 14.84 -4.41 11.54
CA LEU A 145 15.88 -4.09 10.56
C LEU A 145 17.14 -4.94 10.76
N GLN A 146 17.56 -5.16 12.01
CA GLN A 146 18.71 -6.00 12.32
C GLN A 146 18.46 -7.46 11.92
N CYS A 147 17.28 -8.02 12.21
CA CYS A 147 16.92 -9.37 11.79
C CYS A 147 16.92 -9.52 10.27
N GLU A 148 16.31 -8.58 9.55
CA GLU A 148 16.31 -8.58 8.08
C GLU A 148 17.72 -8.49 7.50
N GLN A 149 18.58 -7.65 8.07
CA GLN A 149 19.99 -7.54 7.66
C GLN A 149 20.73 -8.86 7.88
N GLN A 150 20.52 -9.53 9.02
CA GLN A 150 21.13 -10.83 9.31
C GLN A 150 20.67 -11.89 8.31
N GLU A 151 19.39 -11.95 7.97
CA GLU A 151 18.87 -12.89 6.97
C GLU A 151 19.49 -12.67 5.59
N ILE A 152 19.61 -11.40 5.18
CA ILE A 152 20.26 -11.03 3.91
C ILE A 152 21.73 -11.46 3.92
N GLN A 153 22.45 -11.21 5.02
CA GLN A 153 23.85 -11.63 5.17
C GLN A 153 24.01 -13.15 5.09
N MET A 154 23.17 -13.90 5.81
CA MET A 154 23.19 -15.37 5.78
C MET A 154 22.91 -15.92 4.38
N ARG A 155 21.94 -15.31 3.68
CA ARG A 155 21.65 -15.67 2.28
C ARG A 155 22.85 -15.37 1.38
N GLN A 156 23.48 -14.21 1.53
CA GLN A 156 24.62 -13.82 0.72
C GLN A 156 25.80 -14.77 0.94
N GLN A 157 26.12 -15.11 2.19
CA GLN A 157 27.16 -16.09 2.52
C GLN A 157 26.88 -17.47 1.88
N LYS A 158 25.62 -17.92 1.87
CA LYS A 158 25.23 -19.16 1.20
C LYS A 158 25.45 -19.09 -0.32
N ILE A 159 25.09 -17.96 -0.94
CA ILE A 159 25.32 -17.74 -2.37
C ILE A 159 26.82 -17.77 -2.66
N ASP A 160 27.63 -17.05 -1.90
CA ASP A 160 29.09 -16.99 -2.09
C ASP A 160 29.73 -18.37 -1.96
N ASN A 161 29.28 -19.19 -1.00
CA ASN A 161 29.74 -20.56 -0.83
C ASN A 161 29.35 -21.47 -2.00
N ASN A 162 28.16 -21.29 -2.57
CA ASN A 162 27.74 -22.02 -3.77
C ASN A 162 28.52 -21.57 -5.01
N MET A 163 28.77 -20.26 -5.15
CA MET A 163 29.55 -19.71 -6.26
C MET A 163 30.99 -20.25 -6.27
N LYS A 164 31.60 -20.45 -5.10
CA LYS A 164 32.92 -21.12 -4.99
C LYS A 164 32.91 -22.55 -5.54
N LYS A 165 31.81 -23.29 -5.34
CA LYS A 165 31.66 -24.70 -5.80
C LYS A 165 31.18 -24.81 -7.25
N LEU A 166 30.68 -23.73 -7.84
CA LEU A 166 30.04 -23.71 -9.16
C LEU A 166 30.96 -24.27 -10.26
N ASN A 167 32.22 -23.85 -10.30
CA ASN A 167 33.17 -24.29 -11.32
C ASN A 167 33.42 -25.80 -11.26
N SER A 168 33.50 -26.37 -10.05
CA SER A 168 33.63 -27.84 -9.87
C SER A 168 32.42 -28.56 -10.45
N TRP A 169 31.20 -28.09 -10.13
CA TRP A 169 29.97 -28.70 -10.64
C TRP A 169 29.84 -28.59 -12.17
N ILE A 170 30.25 -27.45 -12.75
CA ILE A 170 30.26 -27.29 -14.22
C ILE A 170 31.19 -28.32 -14.85
N ASN A 171 32.40 -28.51 -14.28
CA ASN A 171 33.36 -29.48 -14.80
C ASN A 171 32.84 -30.91 -14.67
N GLU A 172 32.26 -31.28 -13.52
CA GLU A 172 31.66 -32.61 -13.32
C GLU A 172 30.54 -32.90 -14.33
N VAL A 173 29.71 -31.90 -14.66
CA VAL A 173 28.64 -32.04 -15.66
C VAL A 173 29.22 -32.20 -17.06
N LYS A 174 30.22 -31.39 -17.42
CA LYS A 174 30.92 -31.50 -18.71
C LYS A 174 31.55 -32.88 -18.87
N GLU A 175 32.32 -33.34 -17.90
CA GLU A 175 32.94 -34.67 -17.93
C GLU A 175 31.91 -35.79 -18.07
N LYS A 176 30.79 -35.72 -17.33
CA LYS A 176 29.70 -36.70 -17.46
C LYS A 176 29.06 -36.67 -18.83
N SER A 177 28.92 -35.49 -19.44
CA SER A 177 28.37 -35.35 -20.79
C SER A 177 29.31 -35.92 -21.85
N GLU A 178 30.61 -35.63 -21.75
CA GLU A 178 31.64 -36.13 -22.66
C GLU A 178 31.76 -37.65 -22.58
N LYS A 179 31.77 -38.23 -21.37
CA LYS A 179 31.76 -39.68 -21.15
C LYS A 179 30.56 -40.34 -21.84
N LYS A 180 29.35 -39.77 -21.70
CA LYS A 180 28.15 -40.29 -22.36
C LYS A 180 28.21 -40.19 -23.88
N ILE A 181 28.73 -39.08 -24.41
CA ILE A 181 28.90 -38.89 -25.86
C ILE A 181 29.90 -39.92 -26.40
N TYR A 182 31.03 -40.09 -25.73
CA TYR A 182 32.06 -41.07 -26.11
C TYR A 182 31.54 -42.51 -26.07
N GLU A 183 30.81 -42.89 -25.02
CA GLU A 183 30.19 -44.22 -24.92
C GLU A 183 29.15 -44.45 -26.03
N ALA A 184 28.34 -43.45 -26.34
CA ALA A 184 27.36 -43.52 -27.42
C ALA A 184 28.04 -43.66 -28.79
N GLN A 185 29.10 -42.88 -29.06
CA GLN A 185 29.90 -42.98 -30.29
C GLN A 185 30.54 -44.36 -30.42
N LYS A 186 31.21 -44.85 -29.37
CA LYS A 186 31.82 -46.19 -29.36
C LYS A 186 30.79 -47.30 -29.56
N SER A 187 29.59 -47.16 -29.01
CA SER A 187 28.50 -48.12 -29.27
C SER A 187 28.00 -48.06 -30.71
N LYS A 188 28.01 -46.87 -31.32
CA LYS A 188 27.61 -46.66 -32.72
C LYS A 188 28.64 -47.25 -33.68
N GLU A 189 29.92 -46.97 -33.46
CA GLU A 189 31.04 -47.54 -34.22
C GLU A 189 31.05 -49.07 -34.15
N LYS A 190 30.88 -49.66 -32.95
CA LYS A 190 30.76 -51.12 -32.80
C LYS A 190 29.62 -51.71 -33.62
N ARG A 191 28.46 -51.04 -33.60
CA ARG A 191 27.30 -51.45 -34.37
C ARG A 191 27.54 -51.32 -35.88
N GLU A 192 28.18 -50.24 -36.32
CA GLU A 192 28.52 -50.01 -37.72
C GLU A 192 29.53 -51.05 -38.23
N ASN A 193 30.60 -51.32 -37.47
CA ASN A 193 31.57 -52.36 -37.78
C ASN A 193 30.90 -53.74 -37.93
N LEU A 194 30.02 -54.10 -37.01
CA LEU A 194 29.30 -55.38 -37.07
C LEU A 194 28.39 -55.47 -38.32
N ILE A 195 27.72 -54.37 -38.66
CA ILE A 195 26.89 -54.28 -39.87
C ILE A 195 27.76 -54.42 -41.13
N GLU A 196 28.94 -53.79 -41.16
CA GLU A 196 29.87 -53.87 -42.28
C GLU A 196 30.45 -55.27 -42.47
N GLU A 197 30.83 -55.94 -41.39
CA GLU A 197 31.32 -57.33 -41.45
C GLU A 197 30.27 -58.27 -42.01
N VAL A 198 29.01 -58.13 -41.57
CA VAL A 198 27.90 -58.91 -42.11
C VAL A 198 27.69 -58.60 -43.60
N LYS A 199 27.74 -57.32 -44.00
CA LYS A 199 27.65 -56.93 -45.42
C LYS A 199 28.77 -57.54 -46.27
N LYS A 200 30.02 -57.54 -45.77
CA LYS A 200 31.19 -58.15 -46.43
C LYS A 200 31.01 -59.66 -46.62
N HIS A 201 30.39 -60.34 -45.65
CA HIS A 201 30.14 -61.79 -45.73
C HIS A 201 29.13 -62.17 -46.84
N PHE A 202 28.14 -61.32 -47.10
CA PHE A 202 27.17 -61.60 -48.16
C PHE A 202 27.68 -61.24 -49.56
N GLY A 203 28.50 -60.18 -49.70
CA GLY A 203 29.16 -59.85 -50.97
C GLY A 203 28.27 -59.21 -52.05
N TYR A 204 26.98 -58.96 -51.77
CA TYR A 204 26.05 -58.23 -52.63
C TYR A 204 25.20 -57.24 -51.81
N LYS A 205 24.53 -56.28 -52.47
CA LYS A 205 23.72 -55.25 -51.81
C LYS A 205 22.45 -55.87 -51.21
N ILE A 206 22.42 -56.04 -49.89
CA ILE A 206 21.27 -56.52 -49.11
C ILE A 206 20.74 -55.40 -48.22
N ASP A 207 19.42 -55.29 -48.14
CA ASP A 207 18.78 -54.29 -47.29
C ASP A 207 18.85 -54.68 -45.80
N PRO A 208 19.18 -53.76 -44.89
CA PRO A 208 19.26 -54.06 -43.45
C PRO A 208 17.96 -54.52 -42.80
N LYS A 209 16.83 -54.41 -43.51
CA LYS A 209 15.50 -54.80 -43.03
C LYS A 209 15.18 -56.28 -43.30
N ASP A 210 15.95 -56.96 -44.15
CA ASP A 210 15.74 -58.35 -44.54
C ASP A 210 15.93 -59.34 -43.39
N GLU A 211 15.11 -60.38 -43.35
CA GLU A 211 15.11 -61.39 -42.29
C GLU A 211 16.44 -62.15 -42.21
N ARG A 212 17.01 -62.52 -43.37
CA ARG A 212 18.31 -63.21 -43.46
C ARG A 212 19.46 -62.36 -42.90
N PHE A 213 19.40 -61.03 -43.08
CA PHE A 213 20.39 -60.10 -42.54
C PHE A 213 20.29 -60.03 -41.01
N LYS A 214 19.07 -59.96 -40.47
CA LYS A 214 18.80 -59.95 -39.02
C LYS A 214 19.26 -61.25 -38.34
N GLU A 215 19.01 -62.40 -38.95
CA GLU A 215 19.45 -63.70 -38.41
C GLU A 215 20.97 -63.81 -38.33
N MET A 216 21.69 -63.36 -39.36
CA MET A 216 23.16 -63.39 -39.38
C MET A 216 23.77 -62.37 -38.44
N LEU A 217 23.20 -61.16 -38.35
CA LEU A 217 23.59 -60.18 -37.35
C LEU A 217 23.39 -60.72 -35.93
N ALA A 218 22.27 -61.37 -35.65
CA ALA A 218 22.00 -61.98 -34.35
C ALA A 218 22.95 -63.14 -34.00
N LYS A 219 23.41 -63.93 -34.99
CA LYS A 219 24.43 -64.98 -34.78
C LYS A 219 25.77 -64.36 -34.40
N ARG A 220 26.21 -63.31 -35.12
CA ARG A 220 27.48 -62.61 -34.85
C ARG A 220 27.46 -61.84 -33.53
N GLU A 221 26.37 -61.13 -33.20
CA GLU A 221 26.19 -60.50 -31.89
C GLU A 221 26.30 -61.52 -30.74
N LYS A 222 25.76 -62.73 -30.91
CA LYS A 222 25.87 -63.80 -29.90
C LYS A 222 27.31 -64.29 -29.73
N GLU A 223 28.07 -64.39 -30.81
CA GLU A 223 29.49 -64.79 -30.78
C GLU A 223 30.37 -63.73 -30.12
N GLU A 224 30.24 -62.46 -30.50
CA GLU A 224 30.98 -61.36 -29.87
C GLU A 224 30.63 -61.23 -28.39
N LYS A 225 29.35 -61.38 -28.04
CA LYS A 225 28.91 -61.35 -26.64
C LYS A 225 29.50 -62.51 -25.82
N LYS A 226 29.73 -63.68 -26.42
CA LYS A 226 30.43 -64.80 -25.76
C LYS A 226 31.91 -64.47 -25.54
N LYS A 227 32.60 -63.97 -26.57
CA LYS A 227 34.02 -63.56 -26.47
C LYS A 227 34.24 -62.49 -25.41
N VAL A 228 33.43 -61.43 -25.41
CA VAL A 228 33.49 -60.36 -24.40
C VAL A 228 33.20 -60.88 -22.98
N ARG A 229 32.31 -61.88 -22.83
CA ARG A 229 32.05 -62.50 -21.52
C ARG A 229 33.24 -63.31 -21.02
N GLU A 230 33.93 -64.02 -21.90
CA GLU A 230 35.12 -64.81 -21.58
C GLU A 230 36.30 -63.91 -21.23
N GLU A 231 36.54 -62.85 -22.00
CA GLU A 231 37.55 -61.82 -21.69
C GLU A 231 37.27 -61.14 -20.33
N LYS A 232 36.01 -60.82 -20.03
CA LYS A 232 35.61 -60.28 -18.72
C LYS A 232 35.77 -61.28 -17.57
N LYS A 233 35.79 -62.59 -17.82
CA LYS A 233 36.08 -63.60 -16.80
C LYS A 233 37.59 -63.63 -16.54
N LYS A 234 38.40 -63.70 -17.60
CA LYS A 234 39.87 -63.67 -17.51
C LYS A 234 40.40 -62.42 -16.81
N ILE A 235 39.91 -61.23 -17.17
CA ILE A 235 40.31 -59.97 -16.50
C ILE A 235 39.92 -59.97 -15.01
N ARG A 236 38.81 -60.62 -14.63
CA ARG A 236 38.41 -60.75 -13.22
C ARG A 236 39.32 -61.71 -12.46
N GLU A 237 39.68 -62.83 -13.06
CA GLU A 237 40.62 -63.81 -12.52
C GLU A 237 42.02 -63.18 -12.35
N GLU A 238 42.51 -62.43 -13.33
CA GLU A 238 43.78 -61.71 -13.27
C GLU A 238 43.79 -60.63 -12.18
N LYS A 239 42.70 -59.87 -12.02
CA LYS A 239 42.56 -58.87 -10.94
C LYS A 239 42.55 -59.52 -9.56
N LEU A 240 41.90 -60.68 -9.42
CA LEU A 240 41.87 -61.45 -8.18
C LEU A 240 43.28 -61.93 -7.81
N VAL A 241 44.01 -62.48 -8.77
CA VAL A 241 45.39 -62.96 -8.57
C VAL A 241 46.32 -61.80 -8.20
N ASN A 242 46.20 -60.64 -8.85
CA ASN A 242 47.00 -59.46 -8.50
C ASN A 242 46.66 -58.90 -7.11
N TYR A 243 45.39 -58.94 -6.70
CA TYR A 243 45.00 -58.56 -5.34
C TYR A 243 45.58 -59.51 -4.30
N LEU A 244 45.59 -60.83 -4.56
CA LEU A 244 46.18 -61.81 -3.65
C LEU A 244 47.71 -61.63 -3.53
N LYS A 245 48.42 -61.41 -4.64
CA LYS A 245 49.87 -61.15 -4.64
C LYS A 245 50.30 -59.84 -3.97
N ASN A 246 49.45 -58.82 -3.96
CA ASN A 246 49.75 -57.53 -3.33
C ASN A 246 49.40 -57.50 -1.82
N ASN A 247 48.78 -58.55 -1.28
CA ASN A 247 48.42 -58.68 0.14
C ASN A 247 49.23 -59.77 0.88
N GLU A 248 50.22 -60.37 0.22
CA GLU A 248 51.34 -61.11 0.82
C GLU A 248 52.56 -60.19 0.98
#